data_AF-A0A7Y8X4C8-F1
#
_entry.id   AF-A0A7Y8X4C8-F1
#
_cell.length_a   1.000
_cell.length_b   1.000
_cell.length_c   1.000
_cell.angle_alpha   90.00
_cell.angle_beta   90.00
_cell.angle_gamma   90.00
#
_symmetry.space_group_name_H-M   'P 1'
#
loop_
_entity.id
_entity.type
_entity.pdbx_description
1 polymer ?
#
loop_
_entity_poly.entity_id
_entity_poly.type
_entity_poly.pdbx_seq_one_letter_code
_entity_poly.pdbx_strand_id
1 'polypeptide(L)'
;MSDEEGGGSLYVLTAVLLTPAQFPSVLGDDFPEACALLGVPPAAEGYGLVLGQDEDGARWTVVVDDVSLVAAAIASWDCGMEYDLSPDERTIVVSLAGWPLALAVAAPGIPDPHDPEQGADGTGRVPLAPPSADAWGPVQRRMGADQIAREWADWQEQAAADGGAAAAAHPGLARALREALEYTRKAPPPGRVRSSFAGEDTRTLRVDGPGWSLVARTDGAAFVLLDDEPSQVLPVPGSGERGLPELPQLLAALDGIAVRPF
;
A
#
# COMPACT_ATOMS: atom_id res chain seq x y z
N MET A 1 -18.16 17.80 39.49
CA MET A 1 -17.64 16.70 38.66
C MET A 1 -16.99 17.41 37.51
N SER A 2 -15.67 17.32 37.43
CA SER A 2 -14.91 18.03 36.40
C SER A 2 -15.04 17.27 35.10
N ASP A 3 -15.30 17.99 34.01
CA ASP A 3 -15.09 17.47 32.67
C ASP A 3 -13.58 17.43 32.43
N GLU A 4 -13.00 16.24 32.38
CA GLU A 4 -11.69 15.98 31.80
C GLU A 4 -11.90 15.20 30.50
N GLU A 5 -12.31 15.93 29.47
CA GLU A 5 -12.18 15.46 28.08
C GLU A 5 -10.68 15.40 27.77
N GLY A 6 -10.09 14.20 27.97
CA GLY A 6 -8.67 13.92 27.78
C GLY A 6 -8.22 13.89 26.32
N GLY A 7 -8.58 14.92 25.55
CA GLY A 7 -8.09 15.16 24.18
C GLY A 7 -6.73 15.84 24.21
N GLY A 8 -5.66 15.08 24.44
CA GLY A 8 -4.28 15.57 24.29
C GLY A 8 -4.00 16.02 22.84
N SER A 9 -3.19 17.07 22.67
CA SER A 9 -2.87 17.61 21.35
C SER A 9 -2.02 16.62 20.54
N LEU A 10 -2.50 16.20 19.37
CA LEU A 10 -1.75 15.34 18.46
C LEU A 10 -0.80 16.16 17.58
N TYR A 11 0.50 15.92 17.72
CA TYR A 11 1.54 16.41 16.83
C TYR A 11 1.65 15.50 15.60
N VAL A 12 1.07 15.93 14.48
CA VAL A 12 1.09 15.18 13.21
C VAL A 12 2.51 15.10 12.65
N LEU A 13 2.96 13.88 12.34
CA LEU A 13 4.26 13.62 11.70
C LEU A 13 4.11 13.29 10.21
N THR A 14 3.05 12.59 9.84
CA THR A 14 2.74 12.25 8.45
C THR A 14 1.27 11.84 8.31
N ALA A 15 0.80 11.76 7.08
CA ALA A 15 -0.47 11.15 6.76
C ALA A 15 -0.38 10.31 5.48
N VAL A 16 -1.22 9.28 5.38
CA VAL A 16 -1.32 8.43 4.20
C VAL A 16 -2.77 8.16 3.85
N LEU A 17 -3.04 7.93 2.56
CA LEU A 17 -4.34 7.45 2.10
C LEU A 17 -4.46 5.94 2.35
N LEU A 18 -5.65 5.51 2.77
CA LEU A 18 -6.10 4.12 2.84
C LEU A 18 -7.40 4.02 2.03
N THR A 19 -7.27 3.87 0.71
CA THR A 19 -8.40 3.82 -0.22
C THR A 19 -8.31 2.57 -1.11
N PRO A 20 -9.40 2.16 -1.78
CA PRO A 20 -9.36 1.12 -2.81
C PRO A 20 -8.34 1.36 -3.93
N ALA A 21 -7.94 2.61 -4.19
CA ALA A 21 -6.96 2.98 -5.20
C ALA A 21 -5.52 3.00 -4.70
N GLN A 22 -5.32 3.43 -3.45
CA GLN A 22 -4.03 3.78 -2.88
C GLN A 22 -4.03 3.51 -1.37
N PHE A 23 -3.11 2.64 -0.95
CA PHE A 23 -2.82 2.32 0.44
C PHE A 23 -1.39 1.80 0.56
N PRO A 24 -0.73 1.90 1.74
CA PRO A 24 0.59 1.34 1.95
C PRO A 24 0.55 -0.19 1.83
N SER A 25 1.22 -0.77 0.82
CA SER A 25 1.11 -2.21 0.52
C SER A 25 1.68 -3.11 1.63
N VAL A 26 2.39 -2.59 2.63
CA VAL A 26 2.76 -3.36 3.82
C VAL A 26 1.53 -3.88 4.58
N LEU A 27 0.42 -3.13 4.56
CA LEU A 27 -0.79 -3.40 5.35
C LEU A 27 -1.64 -4.57 4.85
N GLY A 28 -1.49 -5.00 3.58
CA GLY A 28 -2.27 -6.10 3.01
C GLY A 28 -2.05 -6.26 1.50
N ASP A 29 -2.52 -7.37 0.93
CA ASP A 29 -2.63 -7.56 -0.51
C ASP A 29 -3.79 -6.71 -1.11
N ASP A 30 -4.79 -6.37 -0.29
CA ASP A 30 -5.99 -5.67 -0.71
C ASP A 30 -6.53 -4.71 0.35
N PHE A 31 -7.42 -3.81 -0.08
CA PHE A 31 -7.96 -2.75 0.76
C PHE A 31 -8.79 -3.31 1.94
N PRO A 32 -9.64 -4.36 1.78
CA PRO A 32 -10.26 -5.04 2.91
C PRO A 32 -9.29 -5.62 3.94
N GLU A 33 -8.19 -6.25 3.53
CA GLU A 33 -7.14 -6.75 4.44
C GLU A 33 -6.49 -5.60 5.23
N ALA A 34 -6.14 -4.49 4.55
CA ALA A 34 -5.56 -3.32 5.19
C ALA A 34 -6.52 -2.63 6.18
N CYS A 35 -7.83 -2.59 5.89
CA CYS A 35 -8.84 -2.11 6.84
C CYS A 35 -8.98 -3.05 8.05
N ALA A 36 -8.95 -4.37 7.83
CA ALA A 36 -9.03 -5.37 8.89
C ALA A 36 -7.83 -5.30 9.87
N LEU A 37 -6.63 -4.95 9.38
CA LEU A 37 -5.46 -4.67 10.23
C LEU A 37 -5.73 -3.53 11.22
N LEU A 38 -6.41 -2.48 10.78
CA LEU A 38 -6.81 -1.36 11.66
C LEU A 38 -8.06 -1.66 12.49
N GLY A 39 -8.85 -2.68 12.13
CA GLY A 39 -10.10 -3.02 12.80
C GLY A 39 -11.30 -2.17 12.37
N VAL A 40 -11.20 -1.50 11.22
CA VAL A 40 -12.29 -0.70 10.63
C VAL A 40 -12.96 -1.47 9.48
N PRO A 41 -14.27 -1.27 9.22
CA PRO A 41 -14.93 -1.86 8.06
C PRO A 41 -14.41 -1.23 6.75
N PRO A 42 -14.39 -1.93 5.61
CA PRO A 42 -14.01 -1.31 4.34
C PRO A 42 -15.09 -0.33 3.84
N ALA A 43 -14.76 0.97 3.78
CA ALA A 43 -15.59 2.01 3.16
C ALA A 43 -15.33 2.16 1.65
N ALA A 44 -16.29 2.64 0.87
CA ALA A 44 -16.12 2.78 -0.58
C ALA A 44 -15.20 3.95 -0.95
N GLU A 45 -15.29 5.03 -0.18
CA GLU A 45 -14.50 6.25 -0.24
C GLU A 45 -13.07 6.01 0.29
N GLY A 46 -12.95 5.09 1.26
CA GLY A 46 -11.71 4.83 2.00
C GLY A 46 -11.58 5.67 3.27
N TYR A 47 -10.34 5.82 3.72
CA TYR A 47 -9.95 6.58 4.91
C TYR A 47 -8.65 7.35 4.65
N GLY A 48 -8.44 8.43 5.39
CA GLY A 48 -7.12 8.97 5.65
C GLY A 48 -6.57 8.41 6.98
N LEU A 49 -5.26 8.16 7.05
CA LEU A 49 -4.57 7.82 8.29
C LEU A 49 -3.63 8.96 8.65
N VAL A 50 -3.78 9.52 9.85
CA VAL A 50 -2.91 10.56 10.39
C VAL A 50 -2.07 9.95 11.50
N LEU A 51 -0.75 9.95 11.34
CA LEU A 51 0.19 9.35 12.29
C LEU A 51 0.92 10.49 13.03
N GLY A 52 0.85 10.45 14.36
CA GLY A 52 1.43 11.49 15.21
C GLY A 52 1.79 11.01 16.60
N GLN A 53 2.28 11.94 17.42
CA GLN A 53 2.56 11.76 18.84
C GLN A 53 1.68 12.68 19.69
N ASP A 54 1.35 12.32 20.91
CA ASP A 54 0.89 13.29 21.92
C ASP A 54 2.07 14.05 22.56
N GLU A 55 1.79 14.90 23.55
CA GLU A 55 2.78 15.72 24.24
C GLU A 55 3.79 14.93 25.10
N ASP A 56 3.42 13.73 25.55
CA ASP A 56 4.31 12.80 26.26
C ASP A 56 5.15 11.96 25.29
N GLY A 57 4.85 12.01 23.99
CA GLY A 57 5.54 11.29 22.93
C GLY A 57 4.93 9.93 22.59
N ALA A 58 3.78 9.57 23.15
CA ALA A 58 3.13 8.30 22.86
C ALA A 58 2.55 8.29 21.43
N ARG A 59 2.69 7.16 20.74
CA ARG A 59 2.39 7.02 19.31
C ARG A 59 0.91 6.76 19.06
N TRP A 60 0.31 7.50 18.14
CA TRP A 60 -1.11 7.38 17.77
C TRP A 60 -1.33 7.36 16.25
N THR A 61 -2.32 6.57 15.82
CA THR A 61 -2.85 6.52 14.45
C THR A 61 -4.33 6.90 14.47
N VAL A 62 -4.66 8.07 13.93
CA VAL A 62 -6.05 8.55 13.80
C VAL A 62 -6.57 8.16 12.43
N VAL A 63 -7.67 7.41 12.39
CA VAL A 63 -8.38 7.02 11.17
C VAL A 63 -9.50 8.04 10.92
N VAL A 64 -9.49 8.65 9.73
CA VAL A 64 -10.36 9.77 9.35
C VAL A 64 -11.17 9.40 8.10
N ASP A 65 -12.48 9.65 8.09
CA ASP A 65 -13.34 9.39 6.91
C ASP A 65 -13.37 10.54 5.88
N ASP A 66 -12.92 11.75 6.25
CA ASP A 66 -12.59 12.81 5.30
C ASP A 66 -11.26 12.53 4.59
N VAL A 67 -11.34 11.67 3.58
CA VAL A 67 -10.24 11.34 2.65
C VAL A 67 -9.76 12.59 1.90
N SER A 68 -10.63 13.58 1.66
CA SER A 68 -10.30 14.77 0.87
C SER A 68 -9.39 15.73 1.63
N LEU A 69 -9.64 15.91 2.93
CA LEU A 69 -8.77 16.65 3.85
C LEU A 69 -7.34 16.07 3.85
N VAL A 70 -7.23 14.75 4.01
CA VAL A 70 -5.92 14.08 4.07
C VAL A 70 -5.22 14.08 2.71
N ALA A 71 -5.95 13.88 1.60
CA ALA A 71 -5.40 14.01 0.26
C ALA A 71 -4.88 15.42 -0.05
N ALA A 72 -5.60 16.46 0.39
CA ALA A 72 -5.19 17.85 0.24
C ALA A 72 -3.90 18.15 1.02
N ALA A 73 -3.78 17.68 2.27
CA ALA A 73 -2.57 17.83 3.07
C ALA A 73 -1.34 17.19 2.40
N ILE A 74 -1.47 15.94 1.94
CA ILE A 74 -0.40 15.22 1.22
C ILE A 74 0.00 15.97 -0.05
N ALA A 75 -0.96 16.39 -0.89
CA ALA A 75 -0.68 17.12 -2.12
C ALA A 75 0.00 18.48 -1.87
N SER A 76 -0.36 19.17 -0.79
CA SER A 76 0.32 20.40 -0.36
C SER A 76 1.77 20.14 0.04
N TRP A 77 2.03 19.12 0.87
CA TRP A 77 3.39 18.78 1.30
C TRP A 77 4.28 18.29 0.15
N ASP A 78 3.74 17.48 -0.78
CA ASP A 78 4.44 17.04 -2.00
C ASP A 78 4.83 18.23 -2.91
N CYS A 79 4.03 19.30 -2.90
CA CYS A 79 4.31 20.56 -3.58
C CYS A 79 5.20 21.53 -2.75
N GLY A 80 5.68 21.13 -1.57
CA GLY A 80 6.50 21.95 -0.68
C GLY A 80 5.76 23.11 -0.01
N MET A 81 4.43 23.03 0.08
CA MET A 81 3.59 24.03 0.76
C MET A 81 3.30 23.61 2.20
N GLU A 82 3.25 24.59 3.11
CA GLU A 82 2.77 24.37 4.48
C GLU A 82 1.26 24.03 4.46
N TYR A 83 0.88 23.02 5.24
CA TYR A 83 -0.51 22.64 5.48
C TYR A 83 -0.63 22.09 6.89
N ASP A 84 -1.55 22.65 7.67
CA ASP A 84 -1.85 22.22 9.04
C ASP A 84 -3.01 21.20 9.00
N LEU A 85 -2.68 19.92 9.21
CA LEU A 85 -3.64 18.83 9.13
C LEU A 85 -4.28 18.59 10.50
N SER A 86 -5.45 19.21 10.71
CA SER A 86 -6.26 19.03 11.91
C SER A 86 -7.64 18.46 11.54
N PRO A 87 -7.88 17.14 11.70
CA PRO A 87 -9.19 16.52 11.50
C PRO A 87 -10.23 17.02 12.51
N ASP A 88 -11.46 17.29 12.05
CA ASP A 88 -12.60 17.55 12.94
C ASP A 88 -12.99 16.26 13.68
N GLU A 89 -13.34 16.36 14.97
CA GLU A 89 -13.69 15.20 15.80
C GLU A 89 -14.82 14.34 15.20
N ARG A 90 -15.69 14.91 14.36
CA ARG A 90 -16.78 14.18 13.70
C ARG A 90 -16.33 13.32 12.53
N THR A 91 -15.15 13.56 11.97
CA THR A 91 -14.57 12.76 10.88
C THR A 91 -13.57 11.72 11.40
N ILE A 92 -13.23 11.77 12.69
CA ILE A 92 -12.43 10.74 13.35
C ILE A 92 -13.29 9.49 13.58
N VAL A 93 -12.93 8.40 12.90
CA VAL A 93 -13.59 7.09 13.00
C VAL A 93 -13.08 6.34 14.23
N VAL A 94 -11.77 6.37 14.46
CA VAL A 94 -11.10 5.76 15.62
C VAL A 94 -9.68 6.32 15.77
N SER A 95 -9.24 6.53 16.99
CA SER A 95 -7.83 6.75 17.34
C SER A 95 -7.26 5.46 17.91
N LEU A 96 -6.20 4.93 17.28
CA LEU A 96 -5.59 3.65 17.61
C LEU A 96 -4.19 3.88 18.22
N ALA A 97 -3.84 3.13 19.25
CA ALA A 97 -2.51 3.19 19.85
C ALA A 97 -1.46 2.65 18.87
N GLY A 98 -0.26 3.24 18.85
CA GLY A 98 0.86 2.83 18.00
C GLY A 98 0.77 3.32 16.55
N TRP A 99 1.70 2.85 15.71
CA TRP A 99 1.78 3.16 14.28
C TRP A 99 1.86 1.89 13.41
N PRO A 100 1.00 1.73 12.39
CA PRO A 100 1.06 0.59 11.46
C PRO A 100 2.16 0.75 10.41
N LEU A 101 2.90 1.87 10.42
CA LEU A 101 3.99 2.21 9.49
C LEU A 101 5.24 2.61 10.27
N ALA A 102 6.41 2.30 9.72
CA ALA A 102 7.70 2.63 10.34
C ALA A 102 8.03 4.11 10.10
N LEU A 103 8.04 4.91 11.16
CA LEU A 103 8.52 6.29 11.16
C LEU A 103 9.84 6.36 11.95
N ALA A 104 10.79 7.13 11.45
CA ALA A 104 12.11 7.33 12.06
C ALA A 104 12.29 8.73 12.70
N VAL A 105 11.23 9.53 12.73
CA VAL A 105 11.23 10.93 13.17
C VAL A 105 10.30 11.13 14.36
N ALA A 106 10.55 12.20 15.13
CA ALA A 106 9.76 12.63 16.27
C ALA A 106 9.39 14.11 16.13
N ALA A 107 8.35 14.54 16.83
CA ALA A 107 7.92 15.93 16.83
C ALA A 107 8.96 16.83 17.56
N PRO A 108 9.36 17.99 17.01
CA PRO A 108 10.38 18.83 17.64
C PRO A 108 9.99 19.30 19.05
N GLY A 109 10.81 18.93 20.05
CA GLY A 109 10.59 19.30 21.46
C GLY A 109 9.70 18.35 22.25
N ILE A 110 9.15 17.31 21.62
CA ILE A 110 8.38 16.23 22.23
C ILE A 110 9.32 15.07 22.61
N PRO A 111 9.02 14.24 23.63
CA PRO A 111 9.82 13.06 23.95
C PRO A 111 9.88 12.02 22.82
N ASP A 112 10.81 11.07 22.95
CA ASP A 112 11.03 10.01 21.96
C ASP A 112 9.76 9.16 21.74
N PRO A 113 9.44 8.76 20.48
CA PRO A 113 8.24 7.99 20.16
C PRO A 113 8.20 6.64 20.87
N HIS A 114 7.16 6.41 21.67
CA HIS A 114 6.95 5.15 22.40
C HIS A 114 5.53 4.60 22.26
N ASP A 115 5.36 3.30 22.53
CA ASP A 115 4.04 2.68 22.51
C ASP A 115 3.22 3.05 23.76
N PRO A 116 1.94 3.48 23.61
CA PRO A 116 1.01 3.58 24.72
C PRO A 116 0.80 2.24 25.43
N GLU A 117 0.22 2.25 26.64
CA GLU A 117 -0.18 1.01 27.31
C GLU A 117 -1.23 0.22 26.48
N GLN A 118 -1.24 -1.11 26.62
CA GLN A 118 -2.19 -1.96 25.90
C GLN A 118 -3.64 -1.57 26.20
N GLY A 119 -4.41 -1.27 25.16
CA GLY A 119 -5.80 -0.84 25.30
C GLY A 119 -6.00 0.60 25.75
N ALA A 120 -4.97 1.46 25.74
CA ALA A 120 -5.11 2.91 25.94
C ALA A 120 -6.10 3.56 24.94
N ASP A 121 -6.27 2.96 23.76
CA ASP A 121 -7.25 3.32 22.74
C ASP A 121 -8.68 2.77 23.00
N GLY A 122 -8.92 2.13 24.15
CA GLY A 122 -10.20 1.51 24.49
C GLY A 122 -10.52 0.22 23.71
N THR A 123 -9.68 -0.20 22.77
CA THR A 123 -9.91 -1.43 21.97
C THR A 123 -9.45 -2.70 22.69
N GLY A 124 -8.62 -2.57 23.73
CA GLY A 124 -7.96 -3.68 24.43
C GLY A 124 -6.84 -4.35 23.63
N ARG A 125 -6.52 -3.86 22.43
CA ARG A 125 -5.49 -4.41 21.54
C ARG A 125 -4.10 -3.97 22.00
N VAL A 126 -3.10 -4.75 21.59
CA VAL A 126 -1.70 -4.26 21.57
C VAL A 126 -1.60 -3.07 20.61
N PRO A 127 -0.78 -2.05 20.90
CA PRO A 127 -0.51 -0.95 19.99
C PRO A 127 -0.10 -1.45 18.60
N LEU A 128 -0.51 -0.73 17.57
CA LEU A 128 -0.13 -0.97 16.19
C LEU A 128 1.38 -0.88 16.05
N ALA A 129 1.95 -1.90 15.42
CA ALA A 129 3.32 -1.91 14.95
C ALA A 129 3.33 -2.21 13.44
N PRO A 130 4.39 -1.81 12.71
CA PRO A 130 4.55 -2.20 11.32
C PRO A 130 4.59 -3.73 11.20
N PRO A 131 3.93 -4.33 10.19
CA PRO A 131 4.07 -5.76 9.91
C PRO A 131 5.55 -6.14 9.76
N SER A 132 5.98 -7.22 10.43
CA SER A 132 7.40 -7.62 10.45
C SER A 132 7.93 -7.84 9.03
N ALA A 133 9.05 -7.19 8.74
CA ALA A 133 9.78 -7.30 7.50
C ALA A 133 11.04 -8.19 7.63
N ASP A 134 11.17 -8.97 8.72
CA ASP A 134 12.42 -9.65 9.09
C ASP A 134 12.70 -10.97 8.33
N ALA A 135 11.67 -11.66 7.82
CA ALA A 135 11.80 -12.92 7.10
C ALA A 135 10.80 -13.01 5.93
N TRP A 136 11.29 -13.40 4.74
CA TRP A 136 10.52 -13.35 3.48
C TRP A 136 9.12 -13.97 3.59
N GLY A 137 8.14 -13.21 3.09
CA GLY A 137 6.73 -13.56 3.00
C GLY A 137 5.94 -12.42 2.36
N PRO A 138 4.61 -12.35 2.58
CA PRO A 138 3.74 -11.41 1.87
C PRO A 138 4.15 -9.93 1.99
N VAL A 139 4.65 -9.51 3.16
CA VAL A 139 5.08 -8.12 3.41
C VAL A 139 6.27 -7.76 2.52
N GLN A 140 7.33 -8.57 2.53
CA GLN A 140 8.54 -8.34 1.73
C GLN A 140 8.27 -8.48 0.23
N ARG A 141 7.42 -9.43 -0.16
CA ARG A 141 6.98 -9.60 -1.55
C ARG A 141 6.32 -8.31 -2.07
N ARG A 142 5.40 -7.73 -1.30
CA ARG A 142 4.74 -6.46 -1.63
C ARG A 142 5.70 -5.26 -1.59
N MET A 143 6.58 -5.20 -0.59
CA MET A 143 7.62 -4.15 -0.50
C MET A 143 8.59 -4.19 -1.69
N GLY A 144 9.01 -5.38 -2.12
CA GLY A 144 9.86 -5.58 -3.30
C GLY A 144 9.15 -5.19 -4.60
N ALA A 145 7.88 -5.53 -4.75
CA ALA A 145 7.06 -5.08 -5.89
C ALA A 145 6.91 -3.55 -5.92
N ASP A 146 6.74 -2.92 -4.76
CA ASP A 146 6.69 -1.46 -4.63
C ASP A 146 8.08 -0.81 -4.84
N GLN A 147 9.17 -1.51 -4.55
CA GLN A 147 10.53 -1.07 -4.89
C GLN A 147 10.76 -1.09 -6.40
N ILE A 148 10.41 -2.18 -7.09
CA ILE A 148 10.48 -2.25 -8.56
C ILE A 148 9.63 -1.16 -9.22
N ALA A 149 8.46 -0.83 -8.63
CA ALA A 149 7.61 0.26 -9.12
C ALA A 149 8.30 1.64 -9.02
N ARG A 150 9.12 1.89 -7.98
CA ARG A 150 9.88 3.13 -7.78
C ARG A 150 11.15 3.18 -8.63
N GLU A 151 11.89 2.07 -8.67
CA GLU A 151 13.21 1.93 -9.32
C GLU A 151 13.09 1.39 -10.76
N TRP A 152 11.98 1.72 -11.44
CA TRP A 152 11.56 1.02 -12.65
C TRP A 152 12.62 0.98 -13.76
N ALA A 153 13.31 2.10 -14.00
CA ALA A 153 14.31 2.22 -15.07
C ALA A 153 15.45 1.21 -14.89
N ASP A 154 15.97 1.07 -13.67
CA ASP A 154 17.08 0.18 -13.33
C ASP A 154 16.67 -1.30 -13.48
N TRP A 155 15.43 -1.64 -13.08
CA TRP A 155 14.88 -2.98 -13.24
C TRP A 155 14.61 -3.34 -14.71
N GLN A 156 14.16 -2.38 -15.52
CA GLN A 156 13.93 -2.59 -16.95
C GLN A 156 15.24 -2.84 -17.71
N GLU A 157 16.32 -2.11 -17.38
CA GLU A 157 17.64 -2.34 -17.98
C GLU A 157 18.18 -3.74 -17.65
N GLN A 158 18.08 -4.17 -16.39
CA GLN A 158 18.53 -5.50 -15.96
C GLN A 158 17.77 -6.65 -16.64
N ALA A 159 16.45 -6.49 -16.80
CA ALA A 159 15.58 -7.51 -17.40
C ALA A 159 15.79 -7.71 -18.92
N ALA A 160 16.31 -6.68 -19.61
CA ALA A 160 16.55 -6.73 -21.05
C ALA A 160 17.61 -7.77 -21.47
N ALA A 161 18.40 -8.29 -20.53
CA ALA A 161 19.49 -9.23 -20.80
C ALA A 161 19.03 -10.65 -21.20
N ASP A 162 17.87 -11.13 -20.71
CA ASP A 162 17.35 -12.48 -21.01
C ASP A 162 15.89 -12.53 -21.50
N GLY A 163 15.17 -11.40 -21.47
CA GLY A 163 13.79 -11.29 -21.94
C GLY A 163 12.77 -12.16 -21.19
N GLY A 164 13.11 -12.66 -19.99
CA GLY A 164 12.26 -13.56 -19.20
C GLY A 164 12.21 -15.01 -19.72
N ALA A 165 13.04 -15.41 -20.68
CA ALA A 165 12.96 -16.73 -21.31
C ALA A 165 13.19 -17.90 -20.32
N ALA A 166 13.97 -17.67 -19.25
CA ALA A 166 14.13 -18.59 -18.14
C ALA A 166 12.91 -18.59 -17.20
N ALA A 167 12.41 -17.41 -16.83
CA ALA A 167 11.23 -17.23 -15.99
C ALA A 167 9.95 -17.82 -16.61
N ALA A 168 9.83 -17.82 -17.94
CA ALA A 168 8.75 -18.42 -18.71
C ALA A 168 8.50 -19.92 -18.42
N ALA A 169 9.51 -20.65 -17.93
CA ALA A 169 9.38 -22.05 -17.52
C ALA A 169 8.88 -22.22 -16.07
N HIS A 170 8.77 -21.13 -15.30
CA HIS A 170 8.46 -21.17 -13.88
C HIS A 170 6.95 -21.42 -13.65
N PRO A 171 6.55 -22.50 -12.93
CA PRO A 171 5.15 -22.83 -12.73
C PRO A 171 4.40 -21.78 -11.90
N GLY A 172 5.09 -21.08 -11.00
CA GLY A 172 4.55 -19.99 -10.20
C GLY A 172 4.19 -18.76 -11.04
N LEU A 173 5.01 -18.42 -12.04
CA LEU A 173 4.69 -17.36 -13.00
C LEU A 173 3.43 -17.71 -13.82
N ALA A 174 3.36 -18.91 -14.37
CA ALA A 174 2.21 -19.40 -15.13
C ALA A 174 0.92 -19.54 -14.30
N ARG A 175 1.03 -19.63 -12.97
CA ARG A 175 -0.09 -19.51 -12.02
C ARG A 175 -0.50 -18.04 -11.86
N ALA A 176 0.44 -17.17 -11.47
CA ALA A 176 0.17 -15.75 -11.20
C ALA A 176 -0.50 -15.04 -12.38
N LEU A 177 0.01 -15.22 -13.61
CA LEU A 177 -0.57 -14.59 -14.81
C LEU A 177 -1.98 -15.10 -15.15
N ARG A 178 -2.30 -16.35 -14.78
CA ARG A 178 -3.63 -16.94 -14.98
C ARG A 178 -4.64 -16.41 -13.96
N GLU A 179 -4.22 -16.25 -12.71
CA GLU A 179 -5.02 -15.65 -11.65
C GLU A 179 -5.25 -14.15 -11.93
N ALA A 180 -4.23 -13.42 -12.36
CA ALA A 180 -4.35 -12.04 -12.85
C ALA A 180 -5.32 -11.92 -14.04
N LEU A 181 -5.27 -12.85 -15.01
CA LEU A 181 -6.22 -12.89 -16.11
C LEU A 181 -7.66 -13.15 -15.63
N GLU A 182 -7.85 -14.00 -14.63
CA GLU A 182 -9.19 -14.29 -14.08
C GLU A 182 -9.82 -13.07 -13.38
N TYR A 183 -9.01 -12.16 -12.81
CA TYR A 183 -9.51 -10.89 -12.27
C TYR A 183 -10.24 -10.04 -13.32
N THR A 184 -9.86 -10.14 -14.60
CA THR A 184 -10.52 -9.45 -15.73
C THR A 184 -11.92 -10.00 -16.05
N ARG A 185 -12.26 -11.18 -15.51
CA ARG A 185 -13.57 -11.85 -15.70
C ARG A 185 -14.42 -11.82 -14.44
N LYS A 186 -13.78 -12.01 -13.29
CA LYS A 186 -14.38 -11.96 -11.96
C LYS A 186 -13.62 -10.94 -11.13
N ALA A 187 -14.24 -9.78 -10.92
CA ALA A 187 -13.65 -8.68 -10.17
C ALA A 187 -13.08 -9.17 -8.81
N PRO A 188 -11.81 -8.87 -8.51
CA PRO A 188 -11.19 -9.23 -7.24
C PRO A 188 -11.61 -8.26 -6.12
N PRO A 189 -11.24 -8.53 -4.85
CA PRO A 189 -11.35 -7.54 -3.78
C PRO A 189 -10.79 -6.16 -4.18
N PRO A 190 -11.40 -5.04 -3.73
CA PRO A 190 -10.89 -3.71 -4.02
C PRO A 190 -9.43 -3.56 -3.57
N GLY A 191 -8.61 -2.83 -4.33
CA GLY A 191 -7.17 -2.70 -4.05
C GLY A 191 -6.27 -3.81 -4.59
N ARG A 192 -6.83 -4.95 -5.04
CA ARG A 192 -6.05 -6.03 -5.70
C ARG A 192 -5.45 -5.64 -7.04
N VAL A 193 -6.06 -4.67 -7.75
CA VAL A 193 -5.60 -4.15 -9.05
C VAL A 193 -5.63 -2.63 -8.96
N ARG A 194 -4.45 -2.01 -8.86
CA ARG A 194 -4.26 -0.56 -8.71
C ARG A 194 -3.47 -0.01 -9.89
N SER A 195 -3.83 1.18 -10.37
CA SER A 195 -3.19 1.82 -11.53
C SER A 195 -2.83 3.28 -11.22
N SER A 196 -1.54 3.59 -11.14
CA SER A 196 -0.99 4.93 -10.89
C SER A 196 -0.30 5.52 -12.13
N PHE A 197 -0.10 6.84 -12.17
CA PHE A 197 0.60 7.50 -13.28
C PHE A 197 2.10 7.18 -13.28
N ALA A 198 2.68 6.98 -14.47
CA ALA A 198 4.10 6.67 -14.67
C ALA A 198 4.71 7.41 -15.89
N GLY A 199 3.94 8.30 -16.51
CA GLY A 199 4.25 9.06 -17.72
C GLY A 199 2.97 9.70 -18.29
N GLU A 200 3.09 10.41 -19.41
CA GLU A 200 1.97 11.09 -20.09
C GLU A 200 0.86 10.10 -20.51
N ASP A 201 1.24 9.02 -21.20
CA ASP A 201 0.36 7.93 -21.64
C ASP A 201 0.69 6.58 -20.97
N THR A 202 1.45 6.59 -19.87
CA THR A 202 1.90 5.35 -19.20
C THR A 202 1.45 5.28 -17.76
N ARG A 203 0.98 4.09 -17.36
CA ARG A 203 0.56 3.79 -16.00
C ARG A 203 1.35 2.62 -15.43
N THR A 204 1.66 2.68 -14.14
CA THR A 204 2.16 1.54 -13.38
C THR A 204 0.98 0.78 -12.82
N LEU A 205 0.92 -0.52 -13.11
CA LEU A 205 -0.05 -1.45 -12.55
C LEU A 205 0.59 -2.20 -11.39
N ARG A 206 -0.07 -2.19 -10.23
CA ARG A 206 0.21 -3.09 -9.10
C ARG A 206 -0.95 -4.06 -8.98
N VAL A 207 -0.65 -5.35 -9.12
CA VAL A 207 -1.63 -6.42 -9.04
C VAL A 207 -1.17 -7.47 -8.05
N ASP A 208 -1.92 -7.71 -6.99
CA ASP A 208 -1.50 -8.57 -5.88
C ASP A 208 -2.47 -9.74 -5.71
N GLY A 209 -1.96 -10.96 -5.53
CA GLY A 209 -2.74 -12.20 -5.44
C GLY A 209 -2.22 -13.15 -4.36
N PRO A 210 -2.92 -14.27 -4.09
CA PRO A 210 -2.53 -15.21 -3.03
C PRO A 210 -1.14 -15.83 -3.26
N GLY A 211 -0.15 -15.27 -2.57
CA GLY A 211 1.25 -15.66 -2.66
C GLY A 211 2.02 -15.10 -3.85
N TRP A 212 1.50 -14.06 -4.53
CA TRP A 212 2.20 -13.41 -5.65
C TRP A 212 1.91 -11.91 -5.74
N SER A 213 2.86 -11.16 -6.30
CA SER A 213 2.73 -9.74 -6.60
C SER A 213 3.27 -9.47 -8.00
N LEU A 214 2.45 -8.86 -8.85
CA LEU A 214 2.80 -8.38 -10.17
C LEU A 214 2.94 -6.86 -10.15
N VAL A 215 3.98 -6.38 -10.83
CA VAL A 215 4.22 -4.96 -11.10
C VAL A 215 4.55 -4.80 -12.57
N ALA A 216 3.87 -3.87 -13.24
CA ALA A 216 3.99 -3.69 -14.68
C ALA A 216 3.84 -2.22 -15.07
N ARG A 217 4.30 -1.85 -16.28
CA ARG A 217 3.88 -0.63 -16.96
C ARG A 217 3.13 -0.94 -18.24
N THR A 218 2.15 -0.11 -18.56
CA THR A 218 1.35 -0.24 -19.79
C THR A 218 2.16 -0.08 -21.09
N ASP A 219 3.41 0.38 -21.02
CA ASP A 219 4.35 0.48 -22.15
C ASP A 219 5.17 -0.80 -22.42
N GLY A 220 5.00 -1.87 -21.64
CA GLY A 220 5.20 -3.24 -22.14
C GLY A 220 6.08 -4.20 -21.35
N ALA A 221 6.62 -3.81 -20.18
CA ALA A 221 7.32 -4.75 -19.28
C ALA A 221 6.54 -5.01 -17.99
N ALA A 222 6.75 -6.21 -17.43
CA ALA A 222 6.13 -6.66 -16.19
C ALA A 222 7.03 -7.65 -15.44
N PHE A 223 6.84 -7.70 -14.13
CA PHE A 223 7.59 -8.52 -13.19
C PHE A 223 6.65 -9.20 -12.20
N VAL A 224 6.98 -10.41 -11.79
CA VAL A 224 6.27 -11.15 -10.74
C VAL A 224 7.23 -11.54 -9.62
N LEU A 225 6.80 -11.37 -8.37
CA LEU A 225 7.44 -11.90 -7.17
C LEU A 225 6.49 -12.92 -6.54
N LEU A 226 7.04 -13.95 -5.90
CA LEU A 226 6.29 -15.06 -5.30
C LEU A 226 6.70 -15.25 -3.83
N ASP A 227 5.77 -15.65 -2.97
CA ASP A 227 6.12 -16.02 -1.58
C ASP A 227 7.05 -17.24 -1.55
N ASP A 228 6.82 -18.20 -2.44
CA ASP A 228 7.57 -19.46 -2.50
C ASP A 228 9.00 -19.31 -3.10
N GLU A 229 9.33 -18.15 -3.68
CA GLU A 229 10.65 -17.88 -4.30
C GLU A 229 11.30 -16.62 -3.68
N PRO A 230 11.97 -16.76 -2.52
CA PRO A 230 12.52 -15.64 -1.76
C PRO A 230 13.46 -14.74 -2.55
N SER A 231 13.18 -13.44 -2.55
CA SER A 231 13.96 -12.40 -3.23
C SER A 231 14.11 -12.57 -4.75
N GLN A 232 13.36 -13.49 -5.38
CA GLN A 232 13.41 -13.68 -6.82
C GLN A 232 12.39 -12.78 -7.54
N VAL A 233 12.87 -12.07 -8.56
CA VAL A 233 12.03 -11.33 -9.50
C VAL A 233 11.98 -12.11 -10.81
N LEU A 234 10.76 -12.37 -11.30
CA LEU A 234 10.50 -13.12 -12.52
C LEU A 234 10.02 -12.14 -13.62
N PRO A 235 10.85 -11.79 -14.62
CA PRO A 235 10.40 -11.00 -15.76
C PRO A 235 9.34 -11.76 -16.55
N VAL A 236 8.27 -11.06 -16.96
CA VAL A 236 7.21 -11.64 -17.79
C VAL A 236 7.62 -11.55 -19.26
N PRO A 237 7.64 -12.67 -20.03
CA PRO A 237 7.87 -12.61 -21.47
C PRO A 237 6.82 -11.75 -22.19
N GLY A 238 7.28 -10.94 -23.16
CA GLY A 238 6.40 -10.02 -23.88
C GLY A 238 5.41 -10.71 -24.84
N SER A 239 5.81 -11.85 -25.42
CA SER A 239 4.97 -12.71 -26.26
C SER A 239 4.44 -13.92 -25.47
N GLY A 240 3.27 -14.45 -25.88
CA GLY A 240 2.58 -15.59 -25.26
C GLY A 240 3.29 -16.94 -25.43
N GLU A 241 4.53 -17.04 -24.97
CA GLU A 241 5.27 -18.31 -24.92
C GLU A 241 4.54 -19.35 -24.06
N ARG A 242 4.61 -20.62 -24.47
CA ARG A 242 4.31 -21.79 -23.61
C ARG A 242 2.92 -21.75 -22.93
N GLY A 243 1.94 -21.05 -23.51
CA GLY A 243 0.58 -20.95 -22.98
C GLY A 243 0.37 -19.86 -21.93
N LEU A 244 1.34 -18.96 -21.76
CA LEU A 244 1.14 -17.70 -21.05
C LEU A 244 0.26 -16.75 -21.87
N PRO A 245 -0.52 -15.84 -21.24
CA PRO A 245 -1.25 -14.81 -21.98
C PRO A 245 -0.30 -13.82 -22.64
N GLU A 246 -0.69 -13.26 -23.79
CA GLU A 246 0.02 -12.15 -24.44
C GLU A 246 0.07 -10.94 -23.50
N LEU A 247 1.28 -10.52 -23.11
CA LEU A 247 1.45 -9.50 -22.07
C LEU A 247 0.72 -8.19 -22.39
N PRO A 248 0.81 -7.59 -23.60
CA PRO A 248 0.09 -6.36 -23.92
C PRO A 248 -1.44 -6.48 -23.76
N GLN A 249 -2.01 -7.65 -24.04
CA GLN A 249 -3.45 -7.90 -23.91
C GLN A 249 -3.85 -8.03 -22.43
N LEU A 250 -3.03 -8.72 -21.63
CA LEU A 250 -3.23 -8.84 -20.19
C LEU A 250 -3.15 -7.46 -19.52
N LEU A 251 -2.15 -6.65 -19.84
CA LEU A 251 -1.98 -5.32 -19.23
C LEU A 251 -3.11 -4.36 -19.61
N ALA A 252 -3.57 -4.37 -20.87
CA ALA A 252 -4.73 -3.59 -21.28
C ALA A 252 -6.03 -4.01 -20.57
N ALA A 253 -6.24 -5.32 -20.38
CA ALA A 253 -7.40 -5.83 -19.66
C ALA A 253 -7.34 -5.53 -18.15
N LEU A 254 -6.15 -5.54 -17.55
CA LEU A 254 -5.93 -5.17 -16.15
C LEU A 254 -6.12 -3.66 -15.93
N ASP A 255 -5.55 -2.78 -16.76
CA ASP A 255 -5.75 -1.33 -16.61
C ASP A 255 -7.21 -0.91 -16.82
N GLY A 256 -7.98 -1.67 -17.62
CA GLY A 256 -9.41 -1.48 -17.81
C GLY A 256 -10.28 -1.81 -16.59
N ILE A 257 -9.78 -2.61 -15.65
CA ILE A 257 -10.47 -2.90 -14.37
C ILE A 257 -9.78 -2.29 -13.14
N ALA A 258 -8.60 -1.70 -13.31
CA ALA A 258 -7.79 -1.20 -12.21
C ALA A 258 -8.44 0.00 -11.53
N VAL A 259 -8.42 -0.01 -10.19
CA VAL A 259 -8.84 1.14 -9.40
C VAL A 259 -7.77 2.24 -9.56
N ARG A 260 -8.21 3.47 -9.79
CA ARG A 260 -7.37 4.64 -10.05
C ARG A 260 -7.55 5.66 -8.92
N PRO A 261 -6.49 6.35 -8.48
CA PRO A 261 -6.65 7.54 -7.65
C PRO A 261 -7.52 8.57 -8.38
N PHE A 262 -8.26 9.36 -7.60
CA PHE A 262 -9.04 10.50 -8.09
C PHE A 262 -8.14 11.70 -8.43
#